data_AF-A0A2T2Z4P9-F1
#
_entry.id   AF-A0A2T2Z4P9-F1
#
_cell.length_a   1.000
_cell.length_b   1.000
_cell.length_c   1.000
_cell.angle_alpha   90.00
_cell.angle_beta   90.00
_cell.angle_gamma   90.00
#
_symmetry.space_group_name_H-M   'P 1'
#
loop_
_entity.id
_entity.type
_entity.pdbx_description
1 polymer ?
#
loop_
_entity_poly.entity_id
_entity_poly.type
_entity_poly.pdbx_seq_one_letter_code
_entity_poly.pdbx_strand_id
1 'polypeptide(L)'
;MGIAALILWLLTAGGGFFLLATWIAKGGVRQPGSSHLPPPVVFGHFLLAVAGLVVWIIYLVIDNDALAWVGFGLLVPVALLGFVMLFRWLPVYRARTTGRVAEAGEPAERHFPVAIVGGHGVLAVATLVLVLLTALGVGGS
;
A
#
# COMPACT_ATOMS: atom_id res chain seq x y z
N MET A 1 -11.98 -11.73 -14.86
CA MET A 1 -11.35 -11.69 -13.52
C MET A 1 -11.13 -10.27 -12.97
N GLY A 2 -11.09 -9.23 -13.82
CA GLY A 2 -10.60 -7.92 -13.40
C GLY A 2 -11.46 -7.15 -12.38
N ILE A 3 -12.76 -7.46 -12.26
CA ILE A 3 -13.65 -6.89 -11.23
C ILE A 3 -13.25 -7.34 -9.81
N ALA A 4 -12.82 -8.59 -9.64
CA ALA A 4 -12.33 -9.07 -8.34
C ALA A 4 -11.03 -8.36 -7.94
N ALA A 5 -10.12 -8.15 -8.91
CA ALA A 5 -8.93 -7.33 -8.72
C ALA A 5 -9.28 -5.90 -8.32
N LEU A 6 -10.26 -5.27 -8.97
CA LEU A 6 -10.73 -3.92 -8.64
C LEU A 6 -11.27 -3.83 -7.20
N ILE A 7 -12.12 -4.77 -6.77
CA ILE A 7 -12.67 -4.78 -5.40
C ILE A 7 -11.53 -4.91 -4.37
N LEU A 8 -10.60 -5.85 -4.58
CA LEU A 8 -9.46 -6.03 -3.68
C LEU A 8 -8.52 -4.80 -3.67
N TRP A 9 -8.30 -4.16 -4.81
CA TRP A 9 -7.52 -2.92 -4.91
C TRP A 9 -8.20 -1.78 -4.13
N LEU A 10 -9.52 -1.62 -4.26
CA LEU A 10 -10.27 -0.60 -3.51
C LEU A 10 -10.20 -0.83 -1.99
N LEU A 11 -10.33 -2.07 -1.53
CA LEU A 11 -10.16 -2.42 -0.11
C LEU A 11 -8.71 -2.18 0.37
N THR A 12 -7.72 -2.53 -0.45
CA THR A 12 -6.30 -2.26 -0.20
C THR A 12 -6.03 -0.76 -0.08
N ALA A 13 -6.58 0.04 -1.00
CA ALA A 13 -6.45 1.49 -1.04
C ALA A 13 -7.13 2.16 0.16
N GLY A 14 -8.31 1.68 0.59
CA GLY A 14 -8.97 2.13 1.82
C GLY A 14 -8.10 1.89 3.07
N GLY A 15 -7.52 0.70 3.20
CA GLY A 15 -6.57 0.39 4.27
C GLY A 15 -5.31 1.27 4.24
N GLY A 16 -4.74 1.48 3.04
CA GLY A 16 -3.58 2.34 2.83
C GLY A 16 -3.87 3.82 3.16
N PHE A 17 -5.05 4.32 2.76
CA PHE A 17 -5.50 5.67 3.08
C PHE A 17 -5.71 5.87 4.59
N PHE A 18 -6.26 4.88 5.30
CA PHE A 18 -6.37 4.94 6.77
C PHE A 18 -4.98 5.04 7.45
N LEU A 19 -4.00 4.26 6.98
CA LEU A 19 -2.63 4.32 7.49
C LEU A 19 -1.96 5.66 7.18
N LEU A 20 -2.13 6.18 5.96
CA LEU A 20 -1.66 7.51 5.56
C LEU A 20 -2.27 8.63 6.43
N ALA A 21 -3.60 8.63 6.61
CA ALA A 21 -4.31 9.59 7.44
C ALA A 21 -3.82 9.53 8.90
N THR A 22 -3.64 8.32 9.44
CA THR A 22 -3.06 8.11 10.79
C THR A 22 -1.65 8.71 10.89
N TRP A 23 -0.78 8.43 9.91
CA TRP A 23 0.60 8.92 9.89
C TRP A 23 0.68 10.45 9.81
N ILE A 24 -0.15 11.10 8.96
CA ILE A 24 -0.23 12.56 8.86
C ILE A 24 -0.77 13.18 10.16
N ALA A 25 -1.86 12.62 10.70
CA ALA A 25 -2.48 13.08 11.94
C ALA A 25 -1.51 13.00 13.13
N LYS A 26 -0.71 11.93 13.20
CA LYS A 26 0.33 11.70 14.22
C LYS A 26 1.67 12.37 13.91
N GLY A 27 1.75 13.20 12.87
CA GLY A 27 2.83 14.15 12.67
C GLY A 27 3.98 13.69 11.77
N GLY A 28 3.87 12.55 11.07
CA GLY A 28 4.97 11.98 10.28
C GLY A 28 5.55 12.89 9.18
N VAL A 29 4.74 13.83 8.65
CA VAL A 29 5.20 14.90 7.73
C VAL A 29 5.84 16.08 8.48
N ARG A 30 5.32 16.41 9.66
CA ARG A 30 5.68 17.59 10.46
C ARG A 30 6.94 17.37 11.31
N GLN A 31 7.27 16.13 11.62
CA GLN A 31 8.43 15.72 12.42
C GLN A 31 9.18 14.58 11.69
N PRO A 32 9.79 14.82 10.52
CA PRO A 32 10.44 13.76 9.75
C PRO A 32 11.60 13.09 10.49
N GLY A 33 12.19 13.75 11.49
CA GLY A 33 13.22 13.16 12.36
C GLY A 33 12.72 12.12 13.37
N SER A 34 11.41 12.03 13.64
CA SER A 34 10.83 10.98 14.49
C SER A 34 10.14 9.87 13.70
N SER A 35 9.89 10.04 12.40
CA SER A 35 9.30 9.03 11.51
C SER A 35 10.38 8.19 10.83
N HIS A 36 10.33 6.86 10.98
CA HIS A 36 11.19 5.97 10.21
C HIS A 36 10.74 5.85 8.75
N LEU A 37 9.50 6.26 8.42
CA LEU A 37 8.97 6.26 7.05
C LEU A 37 9.33 7.58 6.34
N PRO A 38 10.10 7.56 5.24
CA PRO A 38 10.43 8.77 4.49
C PRO A 38 9.18 9.31 3.76
N PRO A 39 8.83 10.61 3.90
CA PRO A 39 7.66 11.16 3.22
C PRO A 39 7.61 10.92 1.70
N PRO A 40 8.71 11.02 0.92
CA PRO A 40 8.68 10.73 -0.52
C PRO A 40 8.31 9.28 -0.85
N VAL A 41 8.67 8.31 0.00
CA VAL A 41 8.33 6.89 -0.18
C VAL A 41 6.84 6.67 0.10
N VAL A 42 6.31 7.27 1.17
CA VAL A 42 4.89 7.17 1.56
C VAL A 42 3.99 7.78 0.49
N PHE A 43 4.27 9.02 0.08
CA PHE A 43 3.48 9.71 -0.95
C PHE A 43 3.69 9.08 -2.33
N GLY A 44 4.91 8.65 -2.68
CA GLY A 44 5.20 7.96 -3.94
C GLY A 44 4.42 6.65 -4.07
N HIS A 45 4.41 5.81 -3.02
CA HIS A 45 3.60 4.59 -2.98
C HIS A 45 2.10 4.90 -3.15
N PHE A 46 1.56 5.86 -2.40
CA PHE A 46 0.13 6.19 -2.46
C PHE A 46 -0.28 6.74 -3.83
N LEU A 47 0.50 7.66 -4.41
CA LEU A 47 0.21 8.24 -5.72
C LEU A 47 0.34 7.21 -6.85
N LEU A 48 1.35 6.33 -6.80
CA LEU A 48 1.47 5.23 -7.76
C LEU A 48 0.32 4.22 -7.62
N ALA A 49 -0.15 3.94 -6.39
CA ALA A 49 -1.29 3.06 -6.15
C ALA A 49 -2.60 3.63 -6.72
N VAL A 50 -2.82 4.94 -6.59
CA VAL A 50 -3.97 5.65 -7.18
C VAL A 50 -3.84 5.71 -8.71
N ALA A 51 -2.65 6.01 -9.26
CA ALA A 51 -2.43 6.04 -10.70
C ALA A 51 -2.66 4.65 -11.35
N GLY A 52 -2.14 3.59 -10.73
CA GLY A 52 -2.38 2.21 -11.16
C GLY A 52 -3.86 1.82 -11.09
N LEU A 53 -4.57 2.23 -10.03
CA LEU A 53 -6.01 1.99 -9.89
C LEU A 53 -6.82 2.70 -10.99
N VAL A 54 -6.46 3.93 -11.33
CA VAL A 54 -7.09 4.66 -12.46
C VAL A 54 -6.82 3.96 -13.79
N VAL A 55 -5.58 3.52 -14.05
CA VAL A 55 -5.25 2.72 -15.24
C VAL A 55 -6.06 1.42 -15.28
N TRP A 56 -6.23 0.74 -14.14
CA TRP A 56 -7.03 -0.48 -14.03
C TRP A 56 -8.51 -0.25 -14.34
N ILE A 57 -9.09 0.84 -13.84
CA ILE A 57 -10.48 1.22 -14.14
C ILE A 57 -10.64 1.54 -15.64
N ILE A 58 -9.68 2.22 -16.25
CA ILE A 58 -9.69 2.51 -17.70
C ILE A 58 -9.55 1.20 -18.51
N TYR A 59 -8.68 0.28 -18.09
CA TYR A 59 -8.58 -1.05 -18.69
C TYR A 59 -9.94 -1.77 -18.70
N LEU A 60 -10.66 -1.80 -17.57
CA LEU A 60 -11.97 -2.45 -17.46
C LEU A 60 -13.08 -1.82 -18.32
N VAL A 61 -12.89 -0.60 -18.82
CA VAL A 61 -13.84 0.09 -19.71
C VAL A 61 -13.47 -0.07 -21.19
N ILE A 62 -12.17 -0.15 -21.51
CA ILE A 62 -11.66 -0.18 -22.89
C ILE A 62 -11.32 -1.61 -23.36
N ASP A 63 -11.13 -2.55 -22.43
CA ASP A 63 -10.67 -3.94 -22.62
C ASP A 63 -9.42 -4.05 -23.51
N ASN A 64 -8.37 -3.29 -23.14
CA ASN A 64 -7.09 -3.23 -23.85
C ASN A 64 -5.98 -3.88 -23.02
N ASP A 65 -5.45 -5.01 -23.51
CA ASP A 65 -4.38 -5.79 -22.87
C ASP A 65 -3.14 -4.96 -22.48
N ALA A 66 -2.77 -3.96 -23.29
CA ALA A 66 -1.64 -3.10 -22.97
C ALA A 66 -1.87 -2.29 -21.68
N LEU A 67 -3.12 -1.88 -21.40
CA LEU A 67 -3.47 -1.23 -20.14
C LEU A 67 -3.46 -2.19 -18.95
N ALA A 68 -3.82 -3.47 -19.16
CA ALA A 68 -3.68 -4.48 -18.11
C ALA A 68 -2.21 -4.70 -17.72
N TRP A 69 -1.31 -4.79 -18.72
CA TRP A 69 0.13 -4.87 -18.50
C TRP A 69 0.74 -3.61 -17.88
N VAL A 70 0.28 -2.40 -18.26
CA VAL A 70 0.70 -1.15 -17.60
C VAL A 70 0.19 -1.09 -16.15
N GLY A 71 -1.05 -1.52 -15.89
CA GLY A 71 -1.61 -1.61 -14.54
C GLY A 71 -0.80 -2.56 -13.64
N PHE A 72 -0.45 -3.74 -14.16
CA PHE A 72 0.46 -4.67 -13.47
C PHE A 72 1.86 -4.05 -13.25
N GLY A 73 2.44 -3.44 -14.29
CA GLY A 73 3.75 -2.81 -14.24
C GLY A 73 3.84 -1.64 -13.26
N LEU A 74 2.74 -0.92 -13.02
CA LEU A 74 2.61 0.10 -11.98
C LEU A 74 2.41 -0.51 -10.57
N LEU A 75 1.72 -1.65 -10.47
CA LEU A 75 1.45 -2.31 -9.19
C LEU A 75 2.70 -2.99 -8.59
N VAL A 76 3.67 -3.39 -9.43
CA VAL A 76 4.98 -3.92 -8.98
C VAL A 76 5.77 -2.91 -8.11
N PRO A 77 6.11 -1.68 -8.56
CA PRO A 77 6.80 -0.70 -7.71
C PRO A 77 5.96 -0.26 -6.50
N VAL A 78 4.62 -0.22 -6.62
CA VAL A 78 3.73 0.00 -5.47
C VAL A 78 3.95 -1.07 -4.40
N ALA A 79 3.96 -2.35 -4.77
CA ALA A 79 4.20 -3.46 -3.86
C ALA A 79 5.62 -3.39 -3.25
N LEU A 80 6.66 -3.12 -4.05
CA LEU A 80 8.04 -2.99 -3.58
C LEU A 80 8.19 -1.86 -2.54
N LEU A 81 7.63 -0.68 -2.81
CA LEU A 81 7.61 0.43 -1.84
C LEU A 81 6.81 0.06 -0.58
N GLY A 82 5.71 -0.68 -0.72
CA GLY A 82 4.94 -1.24 0.39
C GLY A 82 5.78 -2.14 1.30
N PHE A 83 6.55 -3.06 0.72
CA PHE A 83 7.48 -3.91 1.47
C PHE A 83 8.59 -3.10 2.15
N VAL A 84 9.18 -2.09 1.47
CA VAL A 84 10.17 -1.19 2.09
C VAL A 84 9.60 -0.51 3.33
N MET A 85 8.36 0.00 3.27
CA MET A 85 7.69 0.59 4.44
C MET A 85 7.43 -0.44 5.54
N LEU A 86 6.98 -1.65 5.20
CA LEU A 86 6.75 -2.74 6.15
C LEU A 86 8.03 -3.14 6.90
N PHE A 87 9.16 -3.28 6.19
CA PHE A 87 10.46 -3.59 6.80
C PHE A 87 10.96 -2.47 7.72
N ARG A 88 10.69 -1.20 7.39
CA ARG A 88 11.03 -0.05 8.24
C ARG A 88 10.11 0.10 9.46
N TRP A 89 8.87 -0.36 9.35
CA TRP A 89 7.89 -0.39 10.44
C TRP A 89 8.13 -1.52 11.45
N LEU A 90 8.60 -2.69 11.00
CA LEU A 90 8.73 -3.89 11.83
C LEU A 90 9.60 -3.71 13.10
N PRO A 91 10.72 -2.96 13.11
CA PRO A 91 11.46 -2.62 14.32
C PRO A 91 10.65 -1.78 15.32
N VAL A 92 9.86 -0.81 14.84
CA VAL A 92 9.00 0.06 15.67
C VAL A 92 7.90 -0.77 16.35
N TYR A 93 7.29 -1.70 15.60
CA TYR A 93 6.34 -2.66 16.16
C TYR A 93 6.98 -3.55 17.25
N ARG A 94 8.15 -4.13 16.99
CA ARG A 94 8.88 -4.96 17.96
C ARG A 94 9.28 -4.19 19.21
N ALA A 95 9.76 -2.95 19.07
CA ALA A 95 10.12 -2.09 20.19
C ALA A 95 8.92 -1.87 21.13
N ARG A 96 7.75 -1.51 20.56
CA ARG A 96 6.47 -1.41 21.28
C ARG A 96 6.14 -2.69 22.05
N THR A 97 6.22 -3.87 21.42
CA THR A 97 5.86 -5.12 22.10
C THR A 97 6.83 -5.50 23.24
N THR A 98 8.09 -5.04 23.17
CA THR A 98 9.09 -5.29 24.24
C THR A 98 9.02 -4.32 25.43
N GLY A 99 8.07 -3.37 25.44
CA GLY A 99 7.89 -2.45 26.57
C GLY A 99 9.06 -1.51 26.86
N ARG A 100 10.03 -1.37 25.93
CA ARG A 100 11.11 -0.37 26.07
C ARG A 100 10.48 1.02 26.11
N VAL A 101 10.75 1.75 27.18
CA VAL A 101 10.32 3.15 27.35
C VAL A 101 10.96 3.96 26.23
N ALA A 102 10.14 4.59 25.40
CA ALA A 102 10.63 5.52 24.39
C ALA A 102 10.92 6.87 25.07
N GLU A 103 12.09 7.42 24.82
CA GLU A 103 12.35 8.84 25.08
C GLU A 103 11.40 9.72 24.24
N ALA A 104 11.29 10.99 24.61
CA ALA A 104 10.26 11.89 24.10
C ALA A 104 10.25 12.01 22.56
N GLY A 105 9.13 11.63 21.94
CA GLY A 105 8.93 11.70 20.48
C GLY A 105 8.57 10.34 19.86
N GLU A 106 7.41 9.77 20.21
CA GLU A 106 6.98 8.50 19.59
C GLU A 106 6.79 8.63 18.06
N PRO A 107 7.36 7.72 17.24
CA PRO A 107 7.17 7.74 15.80
C PRO A 107 5.70 7.69 15.37
N ALA A 108 5.35 8.40 14.30
CA ALA A 108 3.99 8.46 13.79
C ALA A 108 3.45 7.08 13.36
N GLU A 109 4.34 6.21 12.85
CA GLU A 109 4.12 4.80 12.47
C GLU A 109 4.26 3.80 13.64
N ARG A 110 4.51 4.30 14.86
CA ARG A 110 3.79 3.76 16.02
C ARG A 110 2.29 4.09 15.82
N HIS A 111 1.43 4.03 16.82
CA HIS A 111 -0.03 4.00 16.60
C HIS A 111 -0.55 2.84 15.71
N PHE A 112 -0.31 2.83 14.38
CA PHE A 112 -0.71 1.86 13.34
C PHE A 112 -1.27 0.52 13.88
N PRO A 113 -2.56 0.21 13.61
CA PRO A 113 -3.16 -1.07 13.99
C PRO A 113 -2.57 -2.22 13.16
N VAL A 114 -2.01 -3.23 13.83
CA VAL A 114 -1.35 -4.39 13.22
C VAL A 114 -2.28 -5.11 12.24
N ALA A 115 -3.56 -5.25 12.59
CA ALA A 115 -4.58 -5.87 11.74
C ALA A 115 -4.77 -5.13 10.40
N ILE A 116 -4.67 -3.79 10.39
CA ILE A 116 -4.80 -3.00 9.16
C ILE A 116 -3.53 -3.08 8.32
N VAL A 117 -2.35 -3.06 8.94
CA VAL A 117 -1.07 -3.26 8.23
C VAL A 117 -1.01 -4.65 7.57
N GLY A 118 -1.37 -5.70 8.32
CA GLY A 118 -1.45 -7.07 7.82
C GLY A 118 -2.52 -7.25 6.74
N GLY A 119 -3.73 -6.75 6.97
CA GLY A 119 -4.83 -6.81 6.01
C GLY A 119 -4.51 -6.08 4.71
N HIS A 120 -3.98 -4.87 4.78
CA HIS A 120 -3.50 -4.12 3.61
C HIS A 120 -2.43 -4.90 2.84
N GLY A 121 -1.43 -5.48 3.53
CA GLY A 121 -0.38 -6.28 2.89
C GLY A 121 -0.90 -7.54 2.19
N VAL A 122 -1.79 -8.29 2.84
CA VAL A 122 -2.42 -9.50 2.25
C VAL A 122 -3.29 -9.15 1.05
N LEU A 123 -4.13 -8.11 1.16
CA LEU A 123 -4.97 -7.66 0.05
C LEU A 123 -4.13 -7.09 -1.10
N ALA A 124 -3.01 -6.43 -0.84
CA ALA A 124 -2.08 -5.96 -1.88
C ALA A 124 -1.45 -7.12 -2.66
N VAL A 125 -0.98 -8.17 -1.97
CA VAL A 125 -0.44 -9.38 -2.62
C VAL A 125 -1.51 -10.09 -3.44
N ALA A 126 -2.72 -10.25 -2.90
CA ALA A 126 -3.84 -10.85 -3.63
C ALA A 126 -4.25 -10.00 -4.85
N THR A 127 -4.26 -8.67 -4.73
CA THR A 127 -4.50 -7.76 -5.87
C THR A 127 -3.43 -7.95 -6.95
N LEU A 128 -2.14 -8.00 -6.59
CA LEU A 128 -1.05 -8.23 -7.54
C LEU A 128 -1.19 -9.54 -8.30
N VAL A 129 -1.59 -10.62 -7.61
CA VAL A 129 -1.85 -11.93 -8.23
C VAL A 129 -3.05 -11.88 -9.17
N LEU A 130 -4.18 -11.27 -8.77
CA LEU A 130 -5.37 -11.17 -9.62
C LEU A 130 -5.13 -10.28 -10.86
N VAL A 131 -4.38 -9.18 -10.71
CA VAL A 131 -3.98 -8.30 -11.82
C VAL A 131 -3.07 -9.04 -12.79
N LEU A 132 -2.07 -9.79 -12.30
CA LEU A 132 -1.20 -10.63 -13.14
C LEU A 132 -2.00 -11.71 -13.89
N LEU A 133 -2.86 -12.46 -13.20
CA LEU A 133 -3.70 -13.49 -13.82
C LEU A 133 -4.60 -12.90 -14.92
N THR A 134 -5.18 -11.73 -14.67
CA THR A 134 -6.00 -11.02 -15.66
C THR A 134 -5.17 -10.57 -16.87
N ALA A 135 -3.97 -10.00 -16.67
CA ALA A 135 -3.06 -9.61 -17.75
C ALA A 135 -2.51 -10.82 -18.56
N LEU A 136 -2.54 -12.02 -17.99
CA LEU A 136 -2.24 -13.29 -18.66
C LEU A 136 -3.47 -13.93 -19.35
N GLY A 137 -4.62 -13.24 -19.38
CA GLY A 137 -5.86 -13.73 -19.99
C GLY A 137 -6.62 -14.78 -19.17
N VAL A 138 -6.25 -15.02 -17.91
CA VAL A 138 -6.84 -16.06 -17.07
C VAL A 138 -8.18 -15.59 -16.49
N GLY A 139 -9.26 -16.28 -16.85
CA GLY A 139 -10.58 -16.11 -16.25
C GLY A 139 -11.44 -14.98 -16.83
N GLY A 140 -11.27 -14.69 -18.13
CA GLY A 140 -12.08 -13.74 -18.92
C GLY A 140 -11.91 -12.27 -18.51
N SER A 141 -12.39 -11.34 -19.34
CA SER A 141 -12.54 -9.93 -18.97
C SER A 141 -13.48 -9.81 -17.76
#